data_AF-A0A3D3I183-F1
#
_entry.id   AF-A0A3D3I183-F1
#
_cell.length_a   1.000
_cell.length_b   1.000
_cell.length_c   1.000
_cell.angle_alpha   90.00
_cell.angle_beta   90.00
_cell.angle_gamma   90.00
#
_symmetry.space_group_name_H-M   'P 1'
#
loop_
_entity.id
_entity.type
_entity.pdbx_description
1 polymer ?
#
loop_
_entity_poly.entity_id
_entity_poly.type
_entity_poly.pdbx_seq_one_letter_code
_entity_poly.pdbx_strand_id
1 'polypeptide(L)'
;GGFADYMSRRDDLPAPAPKNAKAAPTEAPAPALSPRELSKEIGRQEKAVQEAERAVEHWEGVVAQINRDLENPNPDEVAALCERHEAAQNALARAMDDWAESAVRLAELEAMRA
;
A
#
# COMPACT_ATOMS: atom_id res chain seq x y z
N GLY A 1 -23.57 -52.64 -52.11
CA GLY A 1 -23.39 -51.42 -51.30
C GLY A 1 -22.28 -51.70 -50.31
N GLY A 2 -21.10 -51.15 -50.56
CA GLY A 2 -19.87 -51.54 -49.88
C GLY A 2 -19.62 -50.71 -48.62
N PHE A 3 -18.81 -51.27 -47.71
CA PHE A 3 -18.34 -50.67 -46.47
C PHE A 3 -17.73 -49.26 -46.62
N ALA A 4 -17.26 -48.91 -47.83
CA ALA A 4 -16.80 -47.56 -48.18
C ALA A 4 -17.91 -46.49 -48.14
N ASP A 5 -19.15 -46.82 -48.53
CA ASP A 5 -20.30 -45.90 -48.49
C ASP A 5 -20.78 -45.61 -47.05
N TYR A 6 -20.44 -46.49 -46.10
CA TYR A 6 -20.82 -46.35 -44.68
C TYR A 6 -19.87 -45.43 -43.91
N MET A 7 -18.60 -45.32 -44.33
CA MET A 7 -17.63 -44.39 -43.73
C MET A 7 -17.89 -42.95 -44.17
N SER A 8 -18.26 -42.72 -45.44
CA SER A 8 -18.47 -41.37 -45.98
C SER A 8 -19.75 -40.65 -45.49
N ARG A 9 -20.63 -41.33 -44.74
CA ARG A 9 -21.85 -40.72 -44.14
C ARG A 9 -21.72 -40.43 -42.65
N ARG A 10 -20.55 -40.67 -42.03
CA ARG A 10 -20.31 -40.41 -40.59
C ARG A 10 -19.68 -39.05 -40.30
N ASP A 11 -19.18 -38.35 -41.32
CA ASP A 11 -18.48 -37.08 -41.15
C ASP A 11 -19.39 -35.84 -41.27
N ASP A 12 -20.68 -36.02 -41.54
CA ASP A 12 -21.70 -34.95 -41.62
C ASP A 12 -22.60 -34.90 -40.37
N LEU A 13 -21.97 -35.00 -39.20
CA LEU A 13 -22.63 -34.76 -37.90
C LEU A 13 -22.19 -33.40 -37.35
N PRO A 14 -23.13 -32.50 -36.96
CA PRO A 14 -22.77 -31.20 -36.42
C PRO A 14 -21.98 -31.38 -35.12
N ALA A 15 -20.76 -30.83 -35.10
CA ALA A 15 -19.94 -30.82 -33.90
C ALA A 15 -20.69 -30.12 -32.75
N PRO A 16 -20.79 -30.74 -31.56
CA PRO A 16 -21.35 -30.07 -30.39
C PRO A 16 -20.47 -28.87 -30.01
N ALA A 17 -21.15 -27.76 -29.72
CA ALA A 17 -20.57 -26.50 -29.27
C ALA A 17 -19.49 -26.68 -28.17
N PRO A 18 -18.45 -25.82 -28.13
CA PRO A 18 -17.25 -26.05 -27.36
C PRO A 18 -17.54 -26.17 -25.86
N LYS A 19 -17.11 -27.30 -25.28
CA LYS A 19 -17.07 -27.51 -23.83
C LYS A 19 -16.09 -26.50 -23.23
N ASN A 20 -16.63 -25.60 -22.41
CA ASN A 20 -15.96 -24.86 -21.34
C ASN A 20 -14.45 -24.64 -21.56
N ALA A 21 -14.11 -23.60 -22.31
CA ALA A 21 -12.88 -22.87 -22.02
C ALA A 21 -12.98 -22.47 -20.54
N LYS A 22 -12.18 -23.11 -19.69
CA LYS A 22 -11.91 -22.61 -18.34
C LYS A 22 -11.50 -21.16 -18.53
N ALA A 23 -12.40 -20.24 -18.20
CA ALA A 23 -12.03 -18.86 -18.00
C ALA A 23 -10.80 -18.87 -17.08
N ALA A 24 -9.77 -18.11 -17.46
CA ALA A 24 -8.72 -17.75 -16.52
C ALA A 24 -9.39 -17.31 -15.20
N PRO A 25 -8.77 -17.51 -14.03
CA PRO A 25 -9.30 -16.93 -12.81
C PRO A 25 -9.41 -15.43 -13.07
N THR A 26 -10.64 -14.95 -13.29
CA THR A 26 -10.95 -13.54 -13.24
C THR A 26 -10.56 -13.18 -11.83
N GLU A 27 -9.44 -12.49 -11.71
CA GLU A 27 -8.97 -11.85 -10.50
C GLU A 27 -10.21 -11.23 -9.87
N ALA A 28 -10.64 -11.81 -8.75
CA ALA A 28 -11.88 -11.41 -8.10
C ALA A 28 -11.76 -9.89 -7.91
N PRO A 29 -12.73 -9.07 -8.36
CA PRO A 29 -12.64 -7.64 -8.14
C PRO A 29 -12.46 -7.46 -6.64
N ALA A 30 -11.33 -6.88 -6.25
CA ALA A 30 -11.09 -6.48 -4.87
C ALA A 30 -12.37 -5.78 -4.38
N PRO A 31 -12.82 -6.02 -3.13
CA PRO A 31 -14.09 -5.47 -2.67
C PRO A 31 -14.03 -3.95 -2.85
N ALA A 32 -14.74 -3.46 -3.86
CA ALA A 32 -14.79 -2.04 -4.17
C ALA A 32 -15.53 -1.38 -3.02
N LEU A 33 -14.82 -0.55 -2.26
CA LEU A 33 -15.43 0.27 -1.23
C LEU A 33 -16.59 1.05 -1.89
N SER A 34 -17.74 1.12 -1.23
CA SER A 34 -18.79 2.01 -1.72
C SER A 34 -18.27 3.45 -1.74
N PRO A 35 -18.82 4.35 -2.59
CA PRO A 35 -18.35 5.74 -2.66
C PRO A 35 -18.30 6.45 -1.29
N ARG A 36 -19.25 6.10 -0.40
CA ARG A 36 -19.31 6.64 0.97
C ARG A 36 -18.20 6.07 1.87
N GLU A 37 -17.89 4.78 1.75
CA GLU A 37 -16.79 4.15 2.47
C GLU A 37 -15.44 4.65 1.97
N LEU A 38 -15.29 4.83 0.65
CA LEU A 38 -14.11 5.41 0.04
C LEU A 38 -13.86 6.83 0.55
N SER A 39 -14.89 7.68 0.56
CA SER A 39 -14.79 9.05 1.07
C SER A 39 -14.41 9.09 2.55
N LYS A 40 -14.95 8.16 3.35
CA LYS A 40 -14.62 8.04 4.77
C LYS A 40 -13.17 7.59 4.96
N GLU A 41 -12.69 6.65 4.14
CA GLU A 41 -11.33 6.15 4.21
C GLU A 41 -10.32 7.21 3.78
N ILE A 42 -10.58 7.95 2.70
CA ILE A 42 -9.79 9.12 2.30
C ILE A 42 -9.67 10.10 3.47
N GLY A 43 -10.79 10.50 4.08
CA GLY A 43 -10.76 11.41 5.23
C GLY A 43 -10.08 10.85 6.50
N ARG A 44 -9.93 9.52 6.61
CA ARG A 44 -9.10 8.90 7.67
C ARG A 44 -7.62 9.01 7.32
N GLN A 45 -7.25 8.69 6.09
CA GLN A 45 -5.86 8.74 5.64
C GLN A 45 -5.32 10.18 5.57
N GLU A 46 -6.14 11.16 5.16
CA GLU A 46 -5.77 12.58 5.23
C GLU A 46 -5.39 13.01 6.66
N LYS A 47 -6.15 12.55 7.67
CA LYS A 47 -5.82 12.82 9.07
C LYS A 47 -4.56 12.10 9.51
N ALA A 48 -4.40 10.84 9.12
CA ALA A 48 -3.19 10.07 9.44
C ALA A 48 -1.94 10.74 8.85
N VAL A 49 -2.00 11.21 7.60
CA VAL A 49 -0.92 12.00 6.97
C VAL A 49 -0.63 13.26 7.78
N GLN A 50 -1.65 14.06 8.11
CA GLN A 50 -1.45 15.29 8.91
C GLN A 50 -0.86 15.03 10.30
N GLU A 51 -1.28 13.94 10.95
CA GLU A 51 -0.74 13.53 12.25
C GLU A 51 0.72 13.08 12.13
N ALA A 52 1.04 12.30 11.10
CA ALA A 52 2.41 11.86 10.82
C ALA A 52 3.33 13.05 10.45
N GLU A 53 2.85 14.02 9.66
CA GLU A 53 3.59 15.25 9.34
C GLU A 53 3.94 16.04 10.61
N ARG A 54 2.99 16.19 11.53
CA ARG A 54 3.25 16.85 12.82
C ARG A 54 4.25 16.06 13.67
N ALA A 55 4.20 14.73 13.62
CA ALA A 55 5.16 13.89 14.31
C ALA A 55 6.56 14.05 13.72
N VAL A 56 6.69 14.08 12.39
CA VAL A 56 7.96 14.36 11.70
C VAL A 56 8.51 15.71 12.12
N GLU A 57 7.73 16.79 12.00
CA GLU A 57 8.15 18.14 12.40
C GLU A 57 8.61 18.19 13.87
N HIS A 58 7.86 17.53 14.76
CA HIS A 58 8.22 17.45 16.17
C HIS A 58 9.58 16.76 16.37
N TRP A 59 9.77 15.58 15.78
CA TRP A 59 11.01 14.81 15.97
C TRP A 59 12.21 15.45 15.27
N GLU A 60 12.02 16.09 14.13
CA GLU A 60 13.05 16.93 13.49
C GLU A 60 13.48 18.07 14.43
N GLY A 61 12.54 18.75 15.08
CA GLY A 61 12.82 19.78 16.07
C GLY A 61 13.60 19.25 17.28
N VAL A 62 13.25 18.06 17.77
CA VAL A 62 13.95 17.40 18.88
C VAL A 62 15.38 17.03 18.47
N VAL A 63 15.58 16.41 17.30
CA VAL A 63 16.90 16.08 16.76
C VAL A 63 17.75 17.34 16.61
N ALA A 64 17.19 18.41 16.04
CA ALA A 64 17.88 19.68 15.88
C ALA A 64 18.26 20.34 17.22
N GLN A 65 17.43 20.19 18.26
CA GLN A 65 17.79 20.65 19.60
C GLN A 65 18.94 19.82 20.19
N ILE A 66 18.84 18.49 20.13
CA ILE A 66 19.89 17.61 20.68
C ILE A 66 21.23 17.83 19.95
N ASN A 67 21.20 18.02 18.64
CA ASN A 67 22.41 18.35 17.88
C ASN A 67 23.06 19.64 18.36
N ARG A 68 22.28 20.68 18.67
CA ARG A 68 22.80 21.92 19.26
C ARG A 68 23.38 21.69 20.65
N ASP A 69 22.74 20.85 21.47
CA ASP A 69 23.25 20.51 22.81
C ASP A 69 24.56 19.70 22.71
N LEU A 70 24.73 18.89 21.66
CA LEU A 70 25.95 18.13 21.36
C LEU A 70 27.10 18.96 20.79
N GLU A 71 26.87 20.19 20.31
CA GLU A 71 27.94 21.08 19.83
C GLU A 71 28.85 21.57 20.97
N ASN A 72 28.30 21.71 22.18
CA ASN A 72 29.06 22.08 23.38
C ASN A 72 28.53 21.32 24.60
N PRO A 73 28.77 20.00 24.68
CA PRO A 73 28.11 19.17 25.67
C PRO A 73 28.78 19.31 27.03
N ASN A 74 27.97 19.25 28.08
CA ASN A 74 28.49 18.96 29.41
C ASN A 74 29.07 17.52 29.42
N PRO A 75 30.35 17.30 29.79
CA PRO A 75 30.98 15.98 29.76
C PRO A 75 30.19 14.88 30.49
N ASP A 76 29.48 15.25 31.56
CA ASP A 76 28.68 14.31 32.35
C ASP A 76 27.36 13.90 31.66
N GLU A 77 26.93 14.64 30.63
CA GLU A 77 25.65 14.46 29.94
C GLU A 77 25.79 13.92 28.51
N VAL A 78 27.01 13.84 27.97
CA VAL A 78 27.27 13.40 26.57
C VAL A 78 26.62 12.06 26.28
N ALA A 79 26.79 11.07 27.17
CA ALA A 79 26.23 9.73 26.97
C ALA A 79 24.69 9.77 26.88
N ALA A 80 24.04 10.52 27.78
CA ALA A 80 22.59 10.68 27.79
C ALA A 80 22.09 11.44 26.54
N LEU A 81 22.84 12.45 26.06
CA LEU A 81 22.52 13.16 24.82
C LEU A 81 22.61 12.24 23.60
N CYS A 82 23.63 11.37 23.54
CA CYS A 82 23.75 10.38 22.47
C CYS A 82 22.58 9.37 22.46
N GLU A 83 22.21 8.83 23.62
CA GLU A 83 21.06 7.91 23.74
C GLU A 83 19.75 8.59 23.33
N ARG A 84 19.54 9.84 23.77
CA ARG A 84 18.37 10.63 23.36
C ARG A 84 18.38 10.96 21.88
N HIS A 85 19.55 11.25 21.30
CA HIS A 85 19.69 11.50 19.87
C HIS A 85 19.31 10.25 19.07
N GLU A 86 19.83 9.09 19.44
CA GLU A 86 19.50 7.82 18.78
C GLU A 86 18.00 7.51 18.89
N ALA A 87 17.42 7.68 20.09
CA ALA A 87 16.00 7.48 20.30
C ALA A 87 15.14 8.44 19.44
N ALA A 88 15.52 9.71 19.35
CA ALA A 88 14.82 10.71 18.54
C ALA A 88 14.95 10.42 17.03
N GLN A 89 16.12 9.99 16.57
CA GLN A 89 16.34 9.58 15.17
C GLN A 89 15.48 8.35 14.81
N ASN A 90 15.41 7.36 15.71
CA ASN A 90 14.55 6.19 15.52
C ASN A 90 13.06 6.56 15.51
N ALA A 91 12.65 7.52 16.34
CA ALA A 91 11.28 8.02 16.35
C ALA A 91 10.95 8.82 15.09
N LEU A 92 11.88 9.65 14.61
CA LEU A 92 11.76 10.37 13.34
C LEU A 92 11.61 9.40 12.16
N ALA A 93 12.46 8.38 12.08
CA ALA A 93 12.40 7.36 11.04
C ALA A 93 11.02 6.67 10.99
N ARG A 94 10.48 6.28 12.16
CA ARG A 94 9.13 5.70 12.24
C ARG A 94 8.05 6.68 11.79
N ALA A 95 8.13 7.95 12.20
CA ALA A 95 7.16 8.95 11.77
C ALA A 95 7.20 9.17 10.25
N MET A 96 8.39 9.11 9.64
CA MET A 96 8.55 9.17 8.19
C MET A 96 7.97 7.94 7.49
N ASP A 97 8.16 6.74 8.04
CA ASP A 97 7.57 5.50 7.53
C ASP A 97 6.03 5.56 7.59
N ASP A 98 5.46 5.98 8.74
CA ASP A 98 4.02 6.13 8.93
C ASP A 98 3.41 7.17 7.97
N TRP A 99 4.14 8.29 7.75
CA TRP A 99 3.77 9.31 6.77
C TRP A 99 3.76 8.72 5.36
N ALA A 100 4.82 8.02 4.97
CA ALA A 100 4.94 7.44 3.64
C ALA A 100 3.86 6.39 3.37
N GLU A 101 3.57 5.51 4.32
CA GLU A 101 2.50 4.51 4.21
C GLU A 101 1.13 5.20 4.04
N SER A 102 0.82 6.18 4.90
CA SER A 102 -0.45 6.90 4.84
C SER A 102 -0.61 7.70 3.55
N ALA A 103 0.48 8.31 3.06
CA ALA A 103 0.47 9.08 1.82
C ALA A 103 0.29 8.20 0.58
N VAL A 104 0.97 7.05 0.52
CA VAL A 104 0.77 6.05 -0.54
C VAL A 104 -0.68 5.56 -0.52
N ARG A 105 -1.19 5.21 0.68
CA ARG A 105 -2.55 4.73 0.82
C ARG A 105 -3.59 5.77 0.41
N LEU A 106 -3.38 7.03 0.77
CA LEU A 106 -4.23 8.14 0.34
C LEU A 106 -4.25 8.27 -1.18
N ALA A 107 -3.08 8.25 -1.83
CA ALA A 107 -2.98 8.33 -3.28
C ALA A 107 -3.70 7.18 -3.99
N GLU A 108 -3.62 5.95 -3.46
CA GLU A 108 -4.38 4.81 -3.98
C GLU A 108 -5.89 5.02 -3.90
N LEU A 109 -6.39 5.54 -2.78
CA LEU A 109 -7.82 5.79 -2.56
C LEU A 109 -8.34 6.93 -3.43
N GLU A 110 -7.54 7.98 -3.62
CA GLU A 110 -7.85 9.08 -4.53
C GLU A 110 -7.90 8.60 -6.00
N ALA A 111 -6.99 7.72 -6.40
CA ALA A 111 -7.01 7.11 -7.73
C ALA A 111 -8.27 6.25 -7.96
N MET A 112 -8.82 5.61 -6.93
CA MET A 112 -10.09 4.86 -7.02
C MET A 112 -11.33 5.77 -7.13
N ARG A 113 -11.20 7.06 -6.80
CA ARG A 113 -12.28 8.05 -6.88
C ARG A 113 -12.36 8.72 -8.26
N ALA A 114 -11.24 8.79 -8.98
CA ALA A 114 -11.09 9.43 -10.29
C ALA A 114 -11.69 8.60 -11.42
#